data_AF-A0A133N6K2-F1
#
_entry.id   AF-A0A133N6K2-F1
#
_cell.length_a   1.000
_cell.length_b   1.000
_cell.length_c   1.000
_cell.angle_alpha   90.00
_cell.angle_beta   90.00
_cell.angle_gamma   90.00
#
_symmetry.space_group_name_H-M   'P 1'
#
loop_
_entity.id
_entity.type
_entity.pdbx_description
1 polymer ?
#
loop_
_entity_poly.entity_id
_entity_poly.type
_entity_poly.pdbx_seq_one_letter_code
_entity_poly.pdbx_strand_id
1 'polypeptide(L)'
;MEKFFEASSQIEVIDTQELLLRRYYNIEYILDLEITEGIEFINKAYEKELEDKVWEKWLIDYRYMSKDNFISFEDYKKHFIYKSTNIESTLSKEQILKEVEEIERKISLKKGGVS
;
A
#
# COMPACT_ATOMS: atom_id res chain seq x y z
N MET A 1 0.41 -4.08 16.53
CA MET A 1 0.04 -2.67 16.79
C MET A 1 1.08 -1.72 16.24
N GLU A 2 2.37 -1.99 16.41
CA GLU A 2 3.47 -1.11 15.94
C GLU A 2 3.42 -0.85 14.42
N LYS A 3 3.27 -1.89 13.59
CA LYS A 3 3.11 -1.74 12.13
C LYS A 3 1.89 -0.93 11.69
N PHE A 4 0.79 -1.02 12.44
CA PHE A 4 -0.42 -0.21 12.18
C PHE A 4 -0.15 1.26 12.51
N PHE A 5 0.55 1.52 13.63
CA PHE A 5 0.92 2.85 14.04
C PHE A 5 1.92 3.49 13.07
N GLU A 6 2.96 2.73 12.66
CA GLU A 6 3.91 3.15 11.63
C GLU A 6 3.20 3.48 10.31
N ALA A 7 2.35 2.59 9.80
CA ALA A 7 1.60 2.84 8.57
C ALA A 7 0.67 4.06 8.72
N SER A 8 -0.04 4.19 9.85
CA SER A 8 -0.93 5.33 10.10
C SER A 8 -0.18 6.66 10.25
N SER A 9 1.06 6.62 10.74
CA SER A 9 1.92 7.81 10.88
C SER A 9 2.54 8.27 9.57
N GLN A 10 2.62 7.38 8.58
CA GLN A 10 3.08 7.68 7.22
C GLN A 10 1.97 8.25 6.33
N ILE A 11 0.71 8.11 6.74
CA ILE A 11 -0.42 8.74 6.07
C ILE A 11 -0.43 10.21 6.50
N GLU A 12 0.12 11.06 5.63
CA GLU A 12 -0.03 12.49 5.78
C GLU A 12 -1.48 12.86 5.44
N VAL A 13 -2.28 13.08 6.49
CA VAL A 13 -3.74 13.28 6.38
C VAL A 13 -4.09 14.39 5.38
N ILE A 14 -3.27 15.45 5.31
CA ILE A 14 -3.44 16.57 4.38
C ILE A 14 -3.29 16.11 2.93
N ASP A 15 -2.26 15.32 2.62
CA ASP A 15 -2.00 14.84 1.27
C ASP A 15 -3.07 13.85 0.82
N THR A 16 -3.54 12.98 1.71
CA THR A 16 -4.68 12.09 1.40
C THR A 16 -5.93 12.91 1.13
N GLN A 17 -6.24 13.91 1.96
CA GLN A 17 -7.39 14.78 1.75
C GLN A 17 -7.30 15.57 0.44
N GLU A 18 -6.15 16.16 0.11
CA GLU A 18 -5.94 16.86 -1.16
C GLU A 18 -6.13 15.92 -2.35
N LEU A 19 -5.51 14.73 -2.30
CA LEU A 19 -5.62 13.73 -3.36
C LEU A 19 -7.08 13.31 -3.58
N LEU A 20 -7.81 13.02 -2.49
CA LEU A 20 -9.21 12.63 -2.57
C LEU A 20 -10.07 13.78 -3.12
N LEU A 21 -9.87 15.01 -2.66
CA LEU A 21 -10.59 16.20 -3.12
C LEU A 21 -10.33 16.51 -4.59
N ARG A 22 -9.09 16.34 -5.06
CA ARG A 22 -8.73 16.57 -6.46
C ARG A 22 -9.28 15.49 -7.37
N ARG A 23 -9.24 14.22 -6.93
CA ARG A 23 -9.61 13.07 -7.75
C ARG A 23 -11.11 12.82 -7.79
N TYR A 24 -11.81 13.06 -6.69
CA TYR A 24 -13.23 12.79 -6.58
C TYR A 24 -13.99 14.11 -6.42
N TYR A 25 -14.97 14.31 -7.30
CA TYR A 25 -15.78 15.53 -7.33
C TYR A 25 -16.58 15.76 -6.04
N ASN A 26 -16.97 14.69 -5.34
CA ASN A 26 -17.76 14.76 -4.12
C ASN A 26 -17.05 13.98 -3.00
N ILE A 27 -16.39 14.70 -2.10
CA ILE A 27 -15.70 14.11 -0.95
C ILE A 27 -16.68 13.58 0.10
N GLU A 28 -17.86 14.21 0.25
CA GLU A 28 -18.88 13.79 1.20
C GLU A 28 -19.34 12.36 0.91
N TYR A 29 -19.46 12.01 -0.39
CA TYR A 29 -19.75 10.63 -0.79
C TYR A 29 -18.75 9.63 -0.22
N ILE A 30 -17.46 9.96 -0.21
CA ILE A 30 -16.40 9.06 0.29
C ILE A 30 -16.38 9.02 1.82
N LEU A 31 -16.67 10.15 2.47
CA LEU A 31 -16.73 10.26 3.93
C LEU A 31 -17.96 9.56 4.51
N ASP A 32 -19.04 9.42 3.73
CA ASP A 32 -20.26 8.71 4.10
C ASP A 32 -20.17 7.18 3.89
N LEU A 33 -19.09 6.66 3.31
CA LEU A 33 -18.90 5.23 3.10
C LEU A 33 -18.60 4.46 4.39
N GLU A 34 -18.83 3.15 4.37
CA GLU A 34 -18.29 2.30 5.44
C GLU A 34 -16.76 2.35 5.42
N ILE A 35 -16.14 2.23 6.60
CA ILE A 35 -14.68 2.38 6.77
C ILE A 35 -13.89 1.49 5.79
N THR A 36 -14.36 0.27 5.53
CA THR A 36 -13.71 -0.64 4.58
C THR A 36 -13.74 -0.12 3.16
N GLU A 37 -14.88 0.39 2.71
CA GLU A 37 -15.05 0.97 1.38
C GLU A 37 -14.23 2.28 1.26
N GLY A 38 -14.26 3.14 2.29
CA GLY A 38 -13.45 4.36 2.32
C GLY A 38 -11.95 4.08 2.19
N ILE A 39 -11.44 3.04 2.86
CA ILE A 39 -10.04 2.59 2.72
C ILE A 39 -9.75 2.11 1.29
N GLU A 40 -10.67 1.37 0.67
CA GLU A 40 -10.51 0.94 -0.73
C GLU A 40 -10.44 2.14 -1.69
N PHE A 41 -11.27 3.15 -1.49
CA PHE A 41 -11.23 4.38 -2.29
C PHE A 41 -9.93 5.17 -2.13
N ILE A 42 -9.40 5.25 -0.90
CA ILE A 42 -8.09 5.86 -0.62
C ILE A 42 -6.99 5.09 -1.35
N ASN A 43 -6.94 3.78 -1.19
CA ASN A 43 -5.95 2.94 -1.86
C ASN A 43 -6.04 3.08 -3.39
N LYS A 44 -7.27 3.11 -3.93
CA LYS A 44 -7.49 3.28 -5.36
C LYS A 44 -7.04 4.65 -5.86
N ALA A 45 -7.23 5.69 -5.06
CA ALA A 45 -6.77 7.03 -5.39
C ALA A 45 -5.25 7.09 -5.52
N TYR A 46 -4.52 6.48 -4.58
CA TYR A 46 -3.07 6.38 -4.62
C TYR A 46 -2.56 5.51 -5.77
N GLU A 47 -3.21 4.37 -6.05
CA GLU A 47 -2.90 3.52 -7.21
C GLU A 47 -2.98 4.33 -8.50
N LYS A 48 -4.06 5.11 -8.67
CA LYS A 48 -4.26 5.92 -9.87
C LYS A 48 -3.31 7.11 -9.96
N GLU A 49 -3.01 7.76 -8.84
CA GLU A 49 -2.00 8.82 -8.81
C GLU A 49 -0.61 8.32 -9.22
N LEU A 50 -0.26 7.10 -8.78
CA LEU A 50 0.99 6.46 -9.21
C LEU A 50 0.95 6.09 -10.70
N GLU A 51 -0.16 5.52 -11.18
CA GLU A 51 -0.35 5.17 -12.59
C GLU A 51 -0.22 6.40 -13.50
N ASP A 52 -0.83 7.53 -13.13
CA ASP A 52 -0.75 8.80 -13.85
C ASP A 52 0.71 9.30 -13.95
N LYS A 53 1.47 9.25 -12.85
CA LYS A 53 2.90 9.62 -12.83
C LYS A 53 3.76 8.68 -13.68
N VAL A 54 3.49 7.38 -13.63
CA VAL A 54 4.20 6.39 -14.45
C VAL A 54 3.87 6.58 -15.92
N TRP A 55 2.63 6.95 -16.26
CA TRP A 55 2.22 7.28 -17.61
C TRP A 55 2.97 8.50 -18.16
N GLU A 56 3.03 9.58 -17.40
CA GLU A 56 3.80 10.78 -17.78
C GLU A 56 5.28 10.45 -18.02
N LYS A 57 5.87 9.64 -17.15
CA LYS A 57 7.25 9.16 -17.32
C LYS A 57 7.41 8.30 -18.57
N TRP A 58 6.48 7.38 -18.81
CA TRP A 58 6.49 6.53 -20.01
C TRP A 58 6.39 7.37 -21.28
N LEU A 59 5.57 8.42 -21.32
CA LEU A 59 5.48 9.33 -22.47
C LEU A 59 6.81 10.06 -22.74
N ILE A 60 7.54 10.45 -21.69
CA ILE A 60 8.86 11.07 -21.84
C ILE A 60 9.84 10.07 -22.47
N ASP A 61 9.90 8.86 -21.93
CA ASP A 61 10.81 7.80 -22.38
C ASP A 61 10.44 7.28 -23.77
N TYR A 62 9.13 7.23 -24.09
CA TYR A 62 8.59 6.80 -25.38
C TYR A 62 9.12 7.62 -26.54
N ARG A 63 9.39 8.92 -26.34
CA ARG A 63 9.99 9.78 -27.38
C ARG A 63 11.38 9.32 -27.81
N TYR A 64 12.08 8.56 -26.98
CA TYR A 64 13.40 8.00 -27.26
C TYR A 64 13.36 6.52 -27.65
N MET A 65 12.16 5.92 -27.72
CA MET A 65 11.98 4.54 -28.17
C MET A 65 11.93 4.47 -29.70
N SER A 66 12.56 3.44 -30.23
CA SER A 66 12.48 2.99 -31.61
C SER A 66 11.72 1.66 -31.70
N LYS A 67 11.61 1.10 -32.91
CA LYS A 67 11.02 -0.23 -33.10
C LYS A 67 11.79 -1.34 -32.37
N ASP A 68 13.09 -1.15 -32.13
CA ASP A 68 13.98 -2.18 -31.59
C ASP A 68 13.93 -2.24 -30.05
N ASN A 69 13.52 -1.17 -29.38
CA ASN A 69 13.48 -1.06 -27.91
C ASN A 69 12.13 -0.55 -27.38
N PHE A 70 11.07 -0.66 -28.17
CA PHE A 70 9.72 -0.28 -27.75
C PHE A 70 9.26 -1.14 -26.57
N ILE A 71 8.73 -0.47 -25.55
CA ILE A 71 8.11 -1.11 -24.38
C ILE A 71 6.69 -0.58 -24.27
N SER A 72 5.71 -1.48 -24.20
CA SER A 72 4.31 -1.11 -23.99
C SER A 72 4.15 -0.45 -22.61
N PHE A 73 3.16 0.45 -22.46
CA PHE A 73 2.90 1.04 -21.15
C PHE A 73 2.62 -0.02 -20.08
N GLU A 74 1.87 -1.06 -20.40
CA GLU A 74 1.55 -2.13 -19.44
C GLU A 74 2.79 -2.87 -18.96
N ASP A 75 3.77 -3.12 -19.84
CA ASP A 75 5.03 -3.74 -19.43
C ASP A 75 5.93 -2.77 -18.67
N TYR A 76 5.95 -1.49 -19.08
CA TYR A 76 6.66 -0.43 -18.37
C TYR A 76 6.14 -0.27 -16.93
N LYS A 77 4.81 -0.26 -16.77
CA LYS A 77 4.09 -0.09 -15.50
C LYS A 77 4.42 -1.20 -14.50
N LYS A 78 4.60 -2.45 -14.95
CA LYS A 78 4.96 -3.59 -14.08
C LYS A 78 6.25 -3.35 -13.30
N HIS A 79 7.21 -2.61 -13.87
CA HIS A 79 8.48 -2.31 -13.18
C HIS A 79 8.32 -1.35 -11.99
N PHE A 80 7.24 -0.58 -11.94
CA PHE A 80 7.00 0.43 -10.90
C PHE A 80 5.95 -0.03 -9.88
N ILE A 81 4.84 -0.63 -10.34
CA ILE A 81 3.72 -0.98 -9.46
C ILE A 81 3.96 -2.30 -8.70
N TYR A 82 4.69 -3.27 -9.27
CA TYR A 82 4.98 -4.52 -8.57
C TYR A 82 5.87 -4.33 -7.33
N LYS A 83 6.59 -3.20 -7.27
CA LYS A 83 7.42 -2.83 -6.12
C LYS A 83 6.64 -2.26 -4.93
N SER A 84 5.45 -1.69 -5.15
CA SER A 84 4.64 -1.10 -4.06
C SER A 84 3.72 -2.10 -3.37
N THR A 85 3.32 -3.19 -4.03
CA THR A 85 2.43 -4.21 -3.45
C THR A 85 3.19 -5.29 -2.65
N ASN A 86 4.50 -5.45 -2.89
CA ASN A 86 5.37 -6.20 -2.01
C ASN A 86 5.80 -5.29 -0.84
N ILE A 87 4.89 -5.11 0.11
CA ILE A 87 5.32 -5.06 1.50
C ILE A 87 5.82 -6.48 1.78
N GLU A 88 7.03 -6.80 1.33
CA GLU A 88 7.73 -7.96 1.86
C GLU A 88 7.65 -7.81 3.37
N SER A 89 7.03 -8.77 4.04
CA SER A 89 7.13 -8.87 5.47
C SER A 89 8.63 -8.82 5.78
N THR A 90 9.09 -7.73 6.40
CA THR A 90 10.48 -7.55 6.85
C THR A 90 10.92 -8.62 7.85
N LEU A 91 10.03 -9.55 8.19
CA LEU A 91 10.27 -10.68 9.06
C LEU A 91 10.71 -11.88 8.23
N SER A 92 11.95 -12.32 8.48
CA SER A 92 12.43 -13.62 8.00
C SER A 92 11.59 -14.76 8.60
N LYS A 93 11.61 -15.94 7.98
CA LYS A 93 10.90 -17.13 8.49
C LYS A 93 11.31 -17.45 9.94
N GLU A 94 12.57 -17.22 10.28
CA GLU A 94 13.08 -17.41 11.63
C GLU A 94 12.45 -16.43 12.64
N GLN A 95 12.23 -15.18 12.24
CA GLN A 95 11.59 -14.17 13.10
C GLN A 95 10.11 -14.50 13.34
N ILE A 96 9.41 -14.98 12.31
CA ILE A 96 8.01 -15.43 12.42
C ILE A 96 7.89 -16.62 13.40
N LEU A 97 8.78 -17.61 13.28
CA LEU A 97 8.79 -18.77 14.19
C LEU A 97 9.05 -18.36 15.64
N LYS A 98 9.97 -17.41 15.85
CA LYS A 98 10.27 -16.90 17.20
C LYS A 98 9.08 -16.17 17.83
N GLU A 99 8.34 -15.38 17.06
CA GLU A 99 7.11 -14.74 17.55
C GLU A 99 6.04 -15.76 17.92
N VAL A 100 5.87 -16.83 17.12
CA VAL A 100 4.93 -17.92 17.41
C VAL A 100 5.29 -18.63 18.72
N GLU A 101 6.56 -18.96 18.94
CA GLU A 101 7.02 -19.58 20.19
C GLU A 101 6.78 -18.68 21.43
N GLU A 102 6.96 -17.37 21.30
CA GLU A 102 6.67 -16.43 22.39
C GLU A 102 5.17 -16.32 22.70
N ILE A 103 4.33 -16.38 21.67
CA ILE A 103 2.86 -16.39 21.82
C ILE A 103 2.42 -17.66 22.56
N GLU A 104 2.91 -18.83 22.14
CA GLU A 104 2.59 -20.10 22.80
C GLU A 104 3.03 -20.12 24.28
N ARG A 105 4.21 -19.57 24.57
CA ARG A 105 4.72 -19.44 25.94
C ARG A 105 3.87 -18.51 26.80
N LYS A 106 3.42 -17.38 26.26
CA LYS A 106 2.52 -16.45 26.98
C LYS A 106 1.15 -17.07 27.22
N ILE A 107 0.64 -17.87 26.28
CA ILE A 107 -0.62 -18.60 26.43
C ILE A 107 -0.52 -19.68 27.51
N SER A 108 0.59 -20.44 27.57
CA SER A 108 0.80 -21.48 28.57
C SER A 108 0.97 -20.91 29.99
N LEU A 109 1.68 -19.79 30.14
CA LEU A 109 1.80 -19.07 31.42
C LEU A 109 0.44 -18.55 31.92
N LYS A 110 -0.43 -18.07 31.02
CA LYS A 110 -1.76 -17.58 31.38
C LYS A 110 -2.72 -18.69 31.82
N LYS A 111 -2.52 -19.93 31.37
CA LYS A 111 -3.28 -21.11 31.81
C LYS A 111 -2.81 -21.69 33.15
N GLY A 112 -1.58 -21.37 33.58
CA GLY A 112 -1.02 -21.81 34.87
C GLY A 112 -1.34 -20.90 36.06
N GLY A 113 -1.97 -19.74 35.84
CA GLY A 113 -2.29 -18.73 36.88
C GLY A 113 -3.69 -18.81 37.47
N VAL A 114 -4.42 -19.91 37.24
CA VAL A 114 -5.69 -20.20 37.93
C VAL A 114 -5.50 -21.51 38.70
N SER A 115 -4.94 -21.40 39.90
CA SER A 115 -5.04 -22.35 41.01
C SER A 115 -4.68 -21.63 42.29
#